data_AF-A0A182SWF5-F1
#
_entry.id   AF-A0A182SWF5-F1
#
_cell.length_a   1.000
_cell.length_b   1.000
_cell.length_c   1.000
_cell.angle_alpha   90.00
_cell.angle_beta   90.00
_cell.angle_gamma   90.00
#
_symmetry.space_group_name_H-M   'P 1'
#
loop_
_entity.id
_entity.type
_entity.pdbx_description
1 polymer ?
#
loop_
_entity_poly.entity_id
_entity_poly.type
_entity_poly.pdbx_seq_one_letter_code
_entity_poly.pdbx_strand_id
1 'polypeptide(L)'
;MILTIHRHVISRIPRYSVTYDNSNTWLLHVSQAQQDDRGYYMCQVNTNPMISQVGYLQVVVPPNILDIESTPSSVAVRENQNINMTCRADGFPTPKIIWRREDGQSITVERKKKEIPMGILQPRR
;
A
#
# COMPACT_ATOMS: atom_id res chain seq x y z
N MET A 1 14.48 11.09 1.53
CA MET A 1 15.42 11.07 0.39
C MET A 1 16.57 10.13 0.72
N ILE A 2 16.77 9.11 -0.11
CA ILE A 2 17.81 8.09 0.07
C ILE A 2 19.03 8.54 -0.72
N LEU A 3 20.20 8.55 -0.09
CA LEU A 3 21.46 8.87 -0.75
C LEU A 3 22.44 7.73 -0.53
N THR A 4 23.02 7.24 -1.62
CA THR A 4 24.02 6.16 -1.59
C THR A 4 25.23 6.56 -2.41
N ILE A 5 26.42 6.19 -1.94
CA ILE A 5 27.70 6.43 -2.63
C ILE A 5 28.50 5.14 -2.56
N HIS A 6 28.80 4.55 -3.71
CA HIS A 6 29.40 3.22 -3.80
C HIS A 6 28.60 2.20 -2.97
N ARG A 7 29.22 1.56 -1.97
CA ARG A 7 28.59 0.55 -1.10
C ARG A 7 27.99 1.17 0.18
N HIS A 8 28.06 2.49 0.33
CA HIS A 8 27.62 3.17 1.55
C HIS A 8 26.26 3.81 1.36
N VAL A 9 25.32 3.44 2.22
CA VAL A 9 24.04 4.13 2.37
C VAL A 9 24.22 5.25 3.38
N ILE A 10 24.03 6.50 2.93
CA ILE A 10 24.18 7.69 3.78
C ILE A 10 22.92 7.92 4.62
N SER A 11 21.75 7.55 4.10
CA SER A 11 20.53 7.57 4.91
C SER A 11 20.65 6.55 6.05
N ARG A 12 20.39 6.96 7.30
CA ARG A 12 20.39 6.09 8.48
C ARG A 12 19.16 5.17 8.54
N ILE A 13 18.88 4.45 7.46
CA ILE A 13 17.72 3.57 7.32
C ILE A 13 18.25 2.15 7.15
N PRO A 14 18.11 1.28 8.16
CA PRO A 14 18.74 -0.05 8.17
C PRO A 14 18.13 -1.00 7.14
N ARG A 15 16.96 -0.68 6.59
CA ARG A 15 16.28 -1.46 5.56
C ARG A 15 16.89 -1.32 4.16
N TYR A 16 17.76 -0.32 3.95
CA TYR A 16 18.39 -0.10 2.66
C TYR A 16 19.84 -0.57 2.69
N SER A 17 20.25 -1.29 1.65
CA SER A 17 21.65 -1.67 1.46
C SER A 17 22.01 -1.62 -0.02
N VAL A 18 23.31 -1.48 -0.33
CA VAL A 18 23.79 -1.45 -1.70
C VAL A 18 24.85 -2.52 -1.86
N THR A 19 24.71 -3.35 -2.90
CA THR A 19 25.73 -4.34 -3.28
C THR A 19 26.28 -4.01 -4.66
N TYR A 20 27.52 -4.43 -4.88
CA TYR A 20 28.14 -4.39 -6.20
C TYR A 20 28.33 -5.83 -6.66
N ASP A 21 27.72 -6.19 -7.77
CA ASP A 21 27.93 -7.48 -8.41
C ASP A 21 29.18 -7.44 -9.30
N ASN A 22 29.82 -8.60 -9.50
CA ASN A 22 30.99 -8.80 -10.33
C ASN A 22 30.74 -8.51 -11.83
N SER A 23 29.49 -8.27 -12.21
CA SER A 23 29.03 -7.85 -13.54
C SER A 23 29.06 -6.33 -13.79
N ASN A 24 29.74 -5.55 -12.94
CA ASN A 24 29.73 -4.07 -12.95
C ASN A 24 28.36 -3.43 -12.65
N THR A 25 27.51 -4.12 -11.89
CA THR A 25 26.17 -3.66 -11.55
C THR A 25 26.07 -3.24 -10.08
N TRP A 26 25.55 -2.04 -9.84
CA TRP A 26 25.18 -1.57 -8.50
C TRP A 26 23.71 -1.86 -8.24
N LEU A 27 23.42 -2.58 -7.15
CA LEU A 27 22.08 -3.01 -6.78
C LEU A 27 21.68 -2.34 -5.46
N LEU A 28 20.57 -1.60 -5.48
CA LEU A 28 19.91 -1.11 -4.28
C LEU A 28 18.92 -2.16 -3.78
N HIS A 29 19.11 -2.61 -2.54
CA HIS A 29 18.22 -3.53 -1.86
C HIS A 29 17.36 -2.78 -0.85
N VAL A 30 16.05 -3.01 -0.91
CA VAL A 30 15.07 -2.48 0.03
C VAL A 30 14.37 -3.65 0.71
N SER A 31 14.72 -3.94 1.97
CA SER A 31 14.07 -5.00 2.74
C SER A 31 12.78 -4.49 3.40
N GLN A 32 11.80 -5.38 3.55
CA GLN A 32 10.49 -5.07 4.15
C GLN A 32 9.86 -3.79 3.56
N ALA A 33 9.69 -3.75 2.24
CA ALA A 33 9.19 -2.58 1.52
C ALA A 33 7.91 -2.01 2.14
N GLN A 34 7.88 -0.70 2.35
CA GLN A 34 6.79 0.05 2.95
C GLN A 34 6.15 0.99 1.92
N GLN A 35 4.90 1.40 2.16
CA GLN A 35 4.20 2.30 1.24
C GLN A 35 4.97 3.62 0.99
N ASP A 36 5.69 4.11 1.99
CA ASP A 36 6.52 5.31 1.92
C ASP A 36 7.79 5.14 1.07
N ASP A 37 8.17 3.91 0.72
CA ASP A 37 9.28 3.64 -0.21
C ASP A 37 8.88 3.94 -1.66
N ARG A 38 7.59 4.18 -1.94
CA ARG A 38 7.08 4.52 -3.27
C ARG A 38 7.65 5.84 -3.75
N GLY A 39 8.17 5.85 -4.97
CA GLY A 39 8.64 7.08 -5.60
C GLY A 39 9.64 6.86 -6.71
N TYR A 40 10.27 7.95 -7.12
CA TYR A 40 11.33 7.93 -8.13
C TYR A 40 12.68 7.61 -7.49
N TYR A 41 13.39 6.67 -8.12
CA TYR A 41 14.75 6.29 -7.79
C TYR A 41 15.63 6.61 -9.01
N MET A 42 16.81 7.16 -8.75
CA MET A 42 17.76 7.54 -9.80
C MET A 42 19.09 6.84 -9.58
N CYS A 43 19.59 6.19 -10.62
CA CYS A 43 20.96 5.72 -10.71
C CYS A 43 21.77 6.74 -11.51
N GLN A 44 22.94 7.12 -11.00
CA GLN A 44 23.81 8.12 -11.63
C GLN A 44 25.25 7.63 -11.63
N VAL A 45 25.92 7.79 -12.77
CA VAL A 45 27.34 7.49 -12.94
C VAL A 45 28.09 8.80 -13.20
N ASN A 46 29.23 8.97 -12.53
CA ASN A 46 30.06 10.17 -12.64
C ASN A 46 30.92 10.13 -13.91
N THR A 47 30.28 10.35 -15.06
CA THR A 47 30.92 10.49 -16.39
C THR A 47 30.85 11.94 -16.87
N ASN A 48 31.58 12.28 -17.93
CA ASN A 48 31.46 13.56 -18.62
C ASN A 48 31.08 13.33 -20.10
N PRO A 49 29.83 13.61 -20.53
CA PRO A 49 28.70 14.12 -19.75
C PRO A 49 28.16 13.09 -18.76
N MET A 50 27.44 13.57 -17.73
CA MET A 50 26.85 12.73 -16.70
C MET A 50 25.77 11.82 -17.27
N ILE A 51 25.83 10.53 -16.94
CA ILE A 51 24.84 9.52 -17.35
C ILE A 51 23.97 9.18 -16.13
N SER A 52 22.66 9.22 -16.32
CA SER A 52 21.68 8.88 -15.28
C SER A 52 20.46 8.17 -15.85
N GLN A 53 19.85 7.30 -15.05
CA GLN A 53 18.60 6.62 -15.36
C GLN A 53 17.64 6.69 -14.17
N VAL A 54 16.36 6.95 -14.45
CA VAL A 54 15.30 7.07 -13.43
C VAL A 54 14.31 5.92 -13.58
N GLY A 55 13.89 5.35 -12.46
CA GLY A 55 12.80 4.38 -12.36
C GLY A 55 11.78 4.78 -11.30
N TYR A 56 10.53 4.34 -11.46
CA TYR A 56 9.48 4.55 -10.47
C TYR A 56 9.17 3.24 -9.74
N LEU A 57 9.33 3.25 -8.42
CA LEU A 57 8.98 2.12 -7.57
C LEU A 57 7.53 2.26 -7.10
N GLN A 58 6.66 1.36 -7.58
CA GLN A 58 5.29 1.26 -7.11
C GLN A 58 5.18 0.20 -6.03
N VAL A 59 4.93 0.62 -4.79
CA VAL A 59 4.63 -0.30 -3.68
C VAL A 59 3.13 -0.55 -3.60
N VAL A 60 2.75 -1.83 -3.60
CA VAL A 60 1.37 -2.30 -3.42
C VAL A 60 1.20 -2.86 -2.02
N VAL A 61 0.02 -2.65 -1.44
CA VAL A 61 -0.34 -3.09 -0.09
C VAL A 61 -1.55 -4.02 -0.22
N PRO A 62 -1.48 -5.26 0.30
CA PRO A 62 -2.59 -6.19 0.20
C PRO A 62 -3.84 -5.64 0.88
N PRO A 63 -5.04 -6.03 0.42
CA PRO A 63 -6.28 -5.68 1.09
C PRO A 63 -6.30 -6.22 2.52
N ASN A 64 -6.70 -5.38 3.48
CA ASN A 64 -6.93 -5.78 4.85
C ASN A 64 -8.31 -5.29 5.30
N ILE A 65 -9.09 -6.16 5.91
CA ILE A 65 -10.45 -5.84 6.34
C ILE A 65 -10.36 -5.16 7.70
N LEU A 66 -10.96 -3.97 7.81
CA LEU A 66 -11.04 -3.20 9.03
C LEU A 66 -12.25 -3.68 9.83
N ASP A 67 -12.06 -4.75 10.61
CA ASP A 67 -13.14 -5.41 11.37
C ASP A 67 -13.89 -4.45 12.29
N ILE A 68 -13.16 -3.54 12.96
CA ILE A 68 -13.74 -2.54 13.87
C ILE A 68 -14.69 -1.56 13.15
N GLU A 69 -14.43 -1.28 11.88
CA GLU A 69 -15.27 -0.38 11.07
C GLU A 69 -16.27 -1.13 10.17
N SER A 70 -16.30 -2.46 10.28
CA SER A 70 -17.16 -3.35 9.52
C SER A 70 -18.28 -3.89 10.40
N THR A 71 -19.32 -4.44 9.78
CA THR A 71 -20.37 -5.17 10.48
C THR A 71 -19.75 -6.43 11.11
N PRO A 72 -20.10 -6.78 12.36
CA PRO A 72 -19.61 -8.00 13.00
C PRO A 72 -19.89 -9.25 12.18
N SER A 73 -19.05 -10.27 12.35
CA SER A 73 -19.17 -11.55 11.64
C SER A 73 -20.49 -12.29 11.92
N SER A 74 -21.15 -11.97 13.02
CA SER A 74 -22.47 -12.50 13.38
C SER A 74 -23.43 -11.37 13.73
N VAL A 75 -24.58 -11.35 13.07
CA VAL A 75 -25.67 -10.41 13.33
C VAL A 75 -26.99 -11.16 13.32
N ALA A 76 -27.88 -10.84 14.27
CA ALA A 76 -29.23 -11.36 14.33
C ALA A 76 -30.23 -10.27 13.93
N VAL A 77 -31.19 -10.64 13.08
CA VAL A 77 -32.22 -9.73 12.55
C VAL A 77 -33.55 -10.45 12.64
N ARG A 78 -34.62 -9.73 12.98
CA ARG A 78 -35.96 -10.30 13.00
C ARG A 78 -36.45 -10.55 11.58
N GLU A 79 -37.28 -11.57 11.41
CA GLU A 79 -37.93 -11.83 10.12
C GLU A 79 -38.65 -10.58 9.61
N ASN A 80 -38.63 -10.40 8.29
CA ASN A 80 -39.18 -9.24 7.58
C ASN A 80 -38.55 -7.88 7.93
N GLN A 81 -37.35 -7.86 8.53
CA GLN A 81 -36.57 -6.63 8.69
C GLN A 81 -35.36 -6.59 7.75
N ASN A 82 -35.01 -5.38 7.30
CA ASN A 82 -33.82 -5.14 6.50
C ASN A 82 -32.57 -5.03 7.37
N ILE A 83 -31.43 -5.50 6.86
CA ILE A 83 -30.10 -5.31 7.45
C ILE A 83 -29.20 -4.56 6.48
N ASN A 84 -28.37 -3.67 7.03
CA ASN A 84 -27.28 -3.04 6.29
C ASN A 84 -25.95 -3.64 6.74
N MET A 85 -25.23 -4.29 5.82
CA MET A 85 -23.90 -4.82 6.06
C MET A 85 -22.86 -3.85 5.50
N THR A 86 -21.93 -3.45 6.37
CA THR A 86 -20.80 -2.60 6.01
C THR A 86 -19.53 -3.43 6.05
N CYS A 87 -18.70 -3.32 5.02
CA CYS A 87 -17.36 -3.87 4.99
C CYS A 87 -16.45 -2.73 4.59
N ARG A 88 -15.42 -2.48 5.40
CA ARG A 88 -14.36 -1.53 5.09
C ARG A 88 -13.07 -2.30 4.98
N ALA A 89 -12.30 -1.98 3.95
CA ALA A 89 -10.99 -2.55 3.73
C ALA A 89 -10.03 -1.46 3.28
N ASP A 90 -8.81 -1.51 3.80
CA ASP A 90 -7.69 -0.72 3.35
C ASP A 90 -6.79 -1.55 2.45
N GLY A 91 -5.84 -0.90 1.79
CA GLY A 91 -4.96 -1.52 0.80
C GLY A 91 -4.66 -0.57 -0.36
N PHE A 92 -3.62 -0.91 -1.12
CA PHE A 92 -3.25 -0.14 -2.30
C PHE A 92 -2.91 -1.08 -3.48
N PRO A 93 -3.56 -0.93 -4.65
CA PRO A 93 -4.66 0.00 -4.94
C PRO A 93 -5.91 -0.25 -4.08
N THR A 94 -6.83 0.72 -4.04
CA THR A 94 -8.05 0.64 -3.24
C THR A 94 -8.81 -0.66 -3.52
N PRO A 95 -9.11 -1.49 -2.50
CA PRO A 95 -9.71 -2.80 -2.71
C PRO A 95 -11.14 -2.72 -3.23
N LYS A 96 -11.52 -3.68 -4.06
CA LYS A 96 -12.89 -3.83 -4.57
C LYS A 96 -13.66 -4.80 -3.69
N ILE A 97 -14.71 -4.31 -3.03
CA ILE A 97 -15.56 -5.13 -2.17
C ILE A 97 -16.72 -5.74 -2.96
N ILE A 98 -16.88 -7.06 -2.82
CA ILE A 98 -17.94 -7.84 -3.46
C ILE A 98 -18.62 -8.67 -2.36
N TRP A 99 -19.93 -8.49 -2.25
CA TRP A 99 -20.77 -9.30 -1.38
C TRP A 99 -21.24 -10.54 -2.13
N ARG A 100 -21.34 -11.66 -1.43
CA ARG A 100 -21.93 -12.91 -1.93
C ARG A 100 -22.61 -13.64 -0.78
N ARG A 101 -23.69 -14.35 -1.08
CA ARG A 101 -24.20 -15.37 -0.15
C ARG A 101 -23.44 -16.67 -0.36
N GLU A 102 -23.28 -17.42 0.72
CA GLU A 102 -22.63 -18.73 0.69
C GLU A 102 -23.48 -19.77 -0.05
N ASP A 103 -24.81 -19.67 0.05
CA ASP A 103 -25.79 -20.51 -0.67
C ASP A 103 -25.91 -20.19 -2.18
N GLY A 104 -25.14 -19.21 -2.68
CA GLY A 104 -25.16 -18.81 -4.09
C GLY A 104 -26.40 -18.03 -4.53
N GLN A 105 -27.35 -17.75 -3.64
CA GLN A 105 -28.54 -16.96 -3.99
C GLN A 105 -28.18 -15.50 -4.27
N SER A 106 -29.02 -14.83 -5.06
CA SER A 106 -28.84 -13.42 -5.37
C SER A 106 -29.01 -12.55 -4.12
N ILE A 107 -28.24 -11.47 -4.09
CA ILE A 107 -28.33 -10.41 -3.09
C ILE A 107 -28.66 -9.10 -3.78
N THR A 108 -29.66 -8.40 -3.25
CA THR A 108 -29.95 -7.03 -3.64
C THR A 108 -29.01 -6.10 -2.88
N VAL A 109 -27.91 -5.70 -3.51
CA VAL A 109 -26.91 -4.81 -2.90
C VAL A 109 -27.12 -3.38 -3.39
N GLU A 110 -27.58 -2.49 -2.51
CA GLU A 110 -27.51 -1.06 -2.74
C GLU A 110 -26.08 -0.55 -2.48
N ARG A 111 -25.27 -0.39 -3.53
CA ARG A 111 -23.91 0.13 -3.40
C ARG A 111 -23.92 1.63 -3.13
N LYS A 112 -23.67 2.03 -1.88
CA LYS A 112 -23.31 3.42 -1.54
C LYS A 112 -21.80 3.50 -1.30
N LYS A 113 -21.04 3.95 -2.31
CA LYS A 113 -19.62 4.31 -2.13
C LYS A 113 -19.55 5.59 -1.30
N LYS A 114 -18.90 5.54 -0.13
CA LYS A 114 -18.43 6.74 0.57
C LYS A 114 -16.91 6.75 0.50
N GLU A 115 -16.36 7.62 -0.34
CA GLU A 115 -14.93 7.94 -0.33
C GLU A 115 -14.70 8.93 0.81
N ILE A 116 -14.06 8.48 1.89
CA ILE A 116 -13.65 9.35 3.00
C ILE A 116 -12.20 9.75 2.72
N PRO A 117 -11.86 11.03 2.55
CA PRO A 117 -10.47 11.45 2.42
C PRO A 117 -9.70 11.06 3.68
N MET A 118 -8.45 10.59 3.56
CA MET A 118 -7.55 10.45 4.70
C MET A 118 -7.38 11.83 5.36
N GLY A 119 -8.18 12.10 6.39
CA GLY A 119 -8.07 13.30 7.22
C GLY A 119 -6.95 13.10 8.22
N ILE A 120 -5.88 13.89 8.10
CA ILE A 120 -4.85 14.01 9.13
C ILE A 120 -5.53 14.48 10.42
N LEU A 121 -5.56 13.63 11.45
CA LEU A 121 -5.95 14.02 12.80
C LEU A 121 -4.94 15.07 13.28
N GLN A 122 -5.32 16.35 13.25
CA GLN A 122 -4.57 17.38 13.94
C GLN A 122 -4.85 17.27 15.45
N PRO A 123 -3.81 17.23 16.31
CA PRO A 123 -4.02 17.28 17.75
C PRO A 123 -4.59 18.66 18.12
N ARG A 124 -5.77 18.68 18.74
CA ARG A 124 -6.29 19.90 19.38
C ARG A 124 -5.34 20.27 20.53
N ARG A 125 -4.91 21.54 20.54
CA ARG A 125 -4.32 22.19 21.71
C ARG A 125 -5.33 22.31 22.83
#